data_AF-A0A397F613-F1
#
_entry.id   AF-A0A397F613-F1
#
_cell.length_a   1.000
_cell.length_b   1.000
_cell.length_c   1.000
_cell.angle_alpha   90.00
_cell.angle_beta   90.00
_cell.angle_gamma   90.00
#
_symmetry.space_group_name_H-M   'P 1'
#
loop_
_entity.id
_entity.type
_entity.pdbx_description
1 polymer ?
#
loop_
_entity_poly.entity_id
_entity_poly.type
_entity_poly.pdbx_seq_one_letter_code
_entity_poly.pdbx_strand_id
1 'polypeptide(L)'
;MVGTQGIGVAPNAKWIACKGCNYVCQQHMLVKCAEFLLCPHDKDGNNPDCSKAPHVINNSWGAHGTKFWIEGLLTSWRGAGIIPVFNNGNDGFEGCAYSNYPAASPQVIAVGSTSSSDALASGSSLGPSVRNRLKPDISAPGLNIYSATSDNDGSFSFLSGTSMATPHVSGAIALYLSANEGATYDQVYTALTNNVDTNTLSPPDKSCGGIPNTQYPNNLFGYGRLNVFKAVTAPPSTPRPTLPPPPPKCALWMLDTDYIGEDIKALPFRSSDDCCDECDNTPKCNAFTYTYDNYTYDIGGTCWLKAVDEPVVSVYKEGSKSARVLNPTKPSTACGTLAVNTHYIGGDLASTKQATAESCCADCENTPGCKLFVWSNDDGGTCWLKHTKGAKVTAIGAKAGLLQALPGPLSCSNIEWNMDFLGKNIAQVSAGQPADCCAACHSNQVCNAYSWLGGVCYLKRRRAVTKLTSGVVSARVDKCSALESEVYYVGNDLSDVKADLADCCAICRETSGCGAFSWASGVCYLKSYKGATRANATFNSAVVI
;
A
#
# COMPACT_ATOMS: atom_id res chain seq x y z
N MET A 1 16.16 21.29 -15.57
CA MET A 1 15.92 20.97 -14.14
C MET A 1 16.48 22.06 -13.25
N VAL A 2 17.81 22.22 -13.25
CA VAL A 2 18.56 23.28 -12.55
C VAL A 2 19.06 24.31 -13.56
N GLY A 3 19.46 25.50 -13.09
CA GLY A 3 20.02 26.55 -13.93
C GLY A 3 19.91 27.93 -13.28
N THR A 4 20.44 28.95 -13.96
CA THR A 4 20.39 30.36 -13.54
C THR A 4 19.69 31.21 -14.60
N GLN A 5 19.51 32.51 -14.34
CA GLN A 5 18.96 33.47 -15.33
C GLN A 5 17.54 33.12 -15.81
N GLY A 6 16.70 32.59 -14.92
CA GLY A 6 15.32 32.19 -15.25
C GLY A 6 15.20 30.86 -15.99
N ILE A 7 16.30 30.11 -16.15
CA ILE A 7 16.32 28.78 -16.76
C ILE A 7 16.42 27.72 -15.67
N GLY A 8 15.52 26.74 -15.72
CA GLY A 8 15.44 25.65 -14.73
C GLY A 8 14.24 25.79 -13.79
N VAL A 9 13.69 24.64 -13.38
CA VAL A 9 12.53 24.56 -12.48
C VAL A 9 12.96 24.74 -11.03
N ALA A 10 14.09 24.15 -10.63
CA ALA A 10 14.67 24.26 -9.30
C ALA A 10 16.10 24.86 -9.39
N PRO A 11 16.23 26.18 -9.56
CA PRO A 11 17.51 26.82 -9.90
C PRO A 11 18.60 26.62 -8.84
N ASN A 12 18.22 26.57 -7.56
CA ASN A 12 19.16 26.42 -6.43
C ASN A 12 19.37 24.97 -5.99
N ALA A 13 18.80 23.98 -6.69
CA ALA A 13 19.00 22.60 -6.33
C ALA A 13 20.45 22.18 -6.60
N LYS A 14 21.05 21.50 -5.62
CA LYS A 14 22.34 20.83 -5.80
C LYS A 14 22.14 19.60 -6.69
N TRP A 15 23.11 19.30 -7.53
CA TRP A 15 23.05 18.14 -8.42
C TRP A 15 24.36 17.36 -8.38
N ILE A 16 24.22 16.07 -8.68
CA ILE A 16 25.29 15.11 -8.91
C ILE A 16 24.97 14.41 -10.22
N ALA A 17 25.99 14.03 -11.00
CA ALA A 17 25.79 13.32 -12.24
C ALA A 17 26.72 12.12 -12.35
N CYS A 18 26.22 11.08 -13.00
CA CYS A 18 27.01 9.93 -13.43
C CYS A 18 26.80 9.71 -14.92
N LYS A 19 27.91 9.55 -15.64
CA LYS A 19 27.91 9.34 -17.08
C LYS A 19 27.65 7.86 -17.41
N GLY A 20 26.38 7.46 -17.40
CA GLY A 20 25.94 6.10 -17.72
C GLY A 20 25.72 5.83 -19.21
N CYS A 21 25.65 6.89 -20.03
CA CYS A 21 25.42 6.81 -21.47
C CYS A 21 26.52 7.56 -22.25
N ASN A 22 26.92 6.99 -23.38
CA ASN A 22 27.63 7.69 -24.46
C ASN A 22 26.67 7.80 -25.67
N TYR A 23 27.05 7.26 -26.83
CA TYR A 23 26.13 7.04 -27.95
C TYR A 23 25.06 5.97 -27.66
N VAL A 24 25.34 5.08 -26.71
CA VAL A 24 24.42 4.07 -26.20
C VAL A 24 24.49 4.03 -24.68
N CYS A 25 23.41 3.61 -24.03
CA CYS A 25 23.33 3.39 -22.59
C CYS A 25 23.59 1.91 -22.28
N GLN A 26 24.85 1.55 -22.04
CA GLN A 26 25.22 0.17 -21.75
C GLN A 26 24.73 -0.22 -20.35
N GLN A 27 24.07 -1.38 -20.23
CA GLN A 27 23.46 -1.81 -18.96
C GLN A 27 24.45 -1.79 -17.80
N HIS A 28 25.66 -2.34 -17.96
CA HIS A 28 26.66 -2.37 -16.90
C HIS A 28 27.11 -0.98 -16.43
N MET A 29 27.12 0.03 -17.32
CA MET A 29 27.44 1.41 -16.95
C MET A 29 26.29 2.06 -16.18
N LEU A 30 25.06 1.76 -16.57
CA LEU A 30 23.86 2.21 -15.85
C LEU A 30 23.79 1.60 -14.45
N VAL A 31 24.13 0.31 -14.27
CA VAL A 31 24.23 -0.33 -12.94
C VAL A 31 25.26 0.39 -12.08
N LYS A 32 26.49 0.61 -12.57
CA LYS A 32 27.53 1.33 -11.84
C LYS A 32 27.10 2.74 -11.45
N CYS A 33 26.42 3.44 -12.35
CA CYS A 33 25.86 4.75 -12.03
C CYS A 33 24.78 4.66 -10.96
N ALA A 34 23.95 3.62 -10.98
CA ALA A 34 22.93 3.43 -9.97
C ALA A 34 23.49 3.15 -8.58
N GLU A 35 24.54 2.32 -8.50
CA GLU A 35 25.29 2.06 -7.27
C GLU A 35 25.97 3.32 -6.74
N PHE A 36 26.66 4.07 -7.61
CA PHE A 36 27.27 5.34 -7.24
C PHE A 36 26.26 6.36 -6.72
N LEU A 37 25.09 6.49 -7.38
CA LEU A 37 24.05 7.42 -6.93
C LEU A 37 23.36 6.93 -5.66
N LEU A 38 23.39 5.64 -5.34
CA LEU A 38 22.88 5.11 -4.07
C LEU A 38 23.80 5.47 -2.90
N CYS A 39 25.12 5.36 -3.09
CA CYS A 39 26.10 5.80 -2.10
C CYS A 39 27.36 6.36 -2.78
N PRO A 40 27.43 7.69 -2.99
CA PRO A 40 28.54 8.30 -3.68
C PRO A 40 29.89 8.04 -3.00
N HIS A 41 30.92 7.83 -3.80
CA HIS A 41 32.29 7.54 -3.34
C HIS A 41 33.31 8.31 -4.19
N ASP A 42 34.59 8.25 -3.83
CA ASP A 42 35.63 8.86 -4.65
C ASP A 42 35.88 8.09 -5.97
N LYS A 43 36.72 8.63 -6.85
CA LYS A 43 36.99 8.05 -8.17
C LYS A 43 37.55 6.62 -8.13
N ASP A 44 38.13 6.21 -7.00
CA ASP A 44 38.77 4.91 -6.83
C ASP A 44 37.83 3.89 -6.16
N GLY A 45 36.58 4.27 -5.88
CA GLY A 45 35.62 3.43 -5.18
C GLY A 45 35.77 3.45 -3.66
N ASN A 46 36.63 4.32 -3.13
CA ASN A 46 36.90 4.42 -1.70
C ASN A 46 36.07 5.56 -1.07
N ASN A 47 36.05 5.59 0.27
CA ASN A 47 35.40 6.65 1.05
C ASN A 47 33.92 6.88 0.69
N PRO A 48 33.05 5.86 0.85
CA PRO A 48 31.62 6.02 0.59
C PRO A 48 30.99 7.04 1.55
N ASP A 49 30.23 7.98 0.99
CA ASP A 49 29.48 9.00 1.70
C ASP A 49 28.05 9.03 1.19
N CYS A 50 27.23 8.13 1.75
CA CYS A 50 25.83 7.99 1.33
C CYS A 50 24.99 9.23 1.69
N SER A 51 25.49 10.17 2.51
CA SER A 51 24.81 11.44 2.77
C SER A 51 24.75 12.35 1.53
N LYS A 52 25.58 12.07 0.52
CA LYS A 52 25.58 12.75 -0.78
C LYS A 52 24.62 12.13 -1.79
N ALA A 53 23.91 11.06 -1.44
CA ALA A 53 22.91 10.46 -2.32
C ALA A 53 21.85 11.52 -2.71
N PRO A 54 21.44 11.58 -3.99
CA PRO A 54 20.44 12.54 -4.42
C PRO A 54 19.05 12.11 -3.94
N HIS A 55 18.20 13.06 -3.58
CA HIS A 55 16.80 12.77 -3.26
C HIS A 55 15.98 12.36 -4.49
N VAL A 56 16.39 12.78 -5.69
CA VAL A 56 15.68 12.54 -6.96
C VAL A 56 16.70 12.18 -8.05
N ILE A 57 16.43 11.14 -8.82
CA ILE A 57 17.26 10.76 -9.98
C ILE A 57 16.44 10.89 -11.26
N ASN A 58 16.87 11.80 -12.13
CA ASN A 58 16.31 11.98 -13.47
C ASN A 58 16.97 11.05 -14.48
N ASN A 59 16.17 10.24 -15.16
CA ASN A 59 16.63 9.29 -16.17
C ASN A 59 15.97 9.54 -17.53
N SER A 60 16.77 10.07 -18.46
CA SER A 60 16.37 10.35 -19.85
C SER A 60 16.87 9.27 -20.82
N TRP A 61 16.78 8.01 -20.41
CA TRP A 61 17.12 6.82 -21.19
C TRP A 61 16.05 5.73 -21.00
N GLY A 62 15.99 4.80 -21.94
CA GLY A 62 15.03 3.70 -21.93
C GLY A 62 14.73 3.23 -23.35
N ALA A 63 14.12 2.05 -23.46
CA ALA A 63 13.66 1.51 -24.73
C ALA A 63 12.41 0.67 -24.51
N HIS A 64 11.59 0.50 -25.55
CA HIS A 64 10.48 -0.45 -25.49
C HIS A 64 11.04 -1.85 -25.25
N GLY A 65 10.51 -2.53 -24.24
CA GLY A 65 11.03 -3.83 -23.87
C GLY A 65 10.29 -4.48 -22.72
N THR A 66 10.34 -5.81 -22.70
CA THR A 66 9.72 -6.66 -21.68
C THR A 66 10.73 -7.18 -20.65
N LYS A 67 12.00 -6.78 -20.76
CA LYS A 67 13.09 -7.18 -19.85
C LYS A 67 13.28 -6.14 -18.76
N PHE A 68 12.79 -6.46 -17.56
CA PHE A 68 12.78 -5.54 -16.41
C PHE A 68 14.03 -5.75 -15.53
N TRP A 69 15.20 -5.47 -16.10
CA TRP A 69 16.49 -5.87 -15.51
C TRP A 69 17.00 -4.97 -14.36
N ILE A 70 16.44 -3.77 -14.14
CA ILE A 70 16.83 -2.86 -13.05
C ILE A 70 15.89 -2.84 -11.84
N GLU A 71 14.89 -3.73 -11.75
CA GLU A 71 13.90 -3.65 -10.66
C GLU A 71 14.54 -3.68 -9.26
N GLY A 72 15.57 -4.50 -9.05
CA GLY A 72 16.30 -4.54 -7.78
C GLY A 72 17.03 -3.23 -7.45
N LEU A 73 17.53 -2.52 -8.47
CA LEU A 73 18.13 -1.20 -8.29
C LEU A 73 17.08 -0.15 -7.95
N LEU A 74 15.93 -0.19 -8.62
CA LEU A 74 14.79 0.69 -8.33
C LEU A 74 14.28 0.48 -6.90
N THR A 75 14.19 -0.78 -6.45
CA THR A 75 13.84 -1.11 -5.06
C THR A 75 14.86 -0.56 -4.08
N SER A 76 16.16 -0.67 -4.40
CA SER A 76 17.24 -0.14 -3.55
C SER A 76 17.18 1.38 -3.45
N TRP A 77 16.98 2.08 -4.58
CA TRP A 77 16.78 3.53 -4.59
C TRP A 77 15.57 3.95 -3.76
N ARG A 78 14.40 3.33 -3.97
CA ARG A 78 13.20 3.64 -3.16
C ARG A 78 13.43 3.36 -1.68
N GLY A 79 14.12 2.28 -1.33
CA GLY A 79 14.48 1.93 0.05
C GLY A 79 15.40 2.96 0.72
N ALA A 80 16.24 3.62 -0.06
CA ALA A 80 17.08 4.74 0.40
C ALA A 80 16.36 6.10 0.40
N GLY A 81 15.05 6.14 0.08
CA GLY A 81 14.28 7.38 -0.02
C GLY A 81 14.52 8.18 -1.31
N ILE A 82 15.21 7.59 -2.29
CA ILE A 82 15.50 8.21 -3.58
C ILE A 82 14.30 8.05 -4.52
N ILE A 83 13.94 9.12 -5.23
CA ILE A 83 12.80 9.15 -6.14
C ILE A 83 13.28 9.00 -7.60
N PRO A 84 13.09 7.82 -8.24
CA PRO A 84 13.42 7.62 -9.64
C PRO A 84 12.35 8.20 -10.56
N VAL A 85 12.78 9.06 -11.48
CA VAL A 85 11.93 9.70 -12.49
C VAL A 85 12.45 9.32 -13.87
N PHE A 86 11.60 8.75 -14.71
CA PHE A 86 11.97 8.27 -16.05
C PHE A 86 11.10 8.92 -17.13
N ASN A 87 11.70 9.16 -18.28
CA ASN A 87 10.99 9.53 -19.51
C ASN A 87 10.12 8.36 -19.98
N ASN A 88 8.87 8.60 -20.39
CA ASN A 88 7.99 7.52 -20.83
C ASN A 88 8.37 6.93 -22.20
N GLY A 89 9.23 7.61 -22.95
CA GLY A 89 9.66 7.23 -24.30
C GLY A 89 9.24 8.22 -25.39
N ASN A 90 9.77 8.04 -26.60
CA ASN A 90 9.53 8.92 -27.74
C ASN A 90 8.90 8.17 -28.94
N ASP A 91 8.17 7.10 -28.64
CA ASP A 91 7.62 6.15 -29.60
C ASP A 91 6.09 6.36 -29.80
N GLY A 92 5.59 7.58 -29.61
CA GLY A 92 4.16 7.90 -29.68
C GLY A 92 3.47 7.58 -31.01
N PHE A 93 4.25 7.51 -32.10
CA PHE A 93 3.79 7.12 -33.43
C PHE A 93 3.49 5.61 -33.55
N GLU A 94 4.13 4.77 -32.72
CA GLU A 94 3.89 3.32 -32.68
C GLU A 94 2.52 2.99 -32.08
N GLY A 95 1.95 3.91 -31.29
CA GLY A 95 0.60 3.79 -30.76
C GLY A 95 0.51 3.53 -29.26
N CYS A 96 -0.61 2.94 -28.85
CA CYS A 96 -0.79 2.51 -27.47
C CYS A 96 0.15 1.34 -27.14
N ALA A 97 0.36 1.07 -25.85
CA ALA A 97 1.22 -0.03 -25.39
C ALA A 97 2.73 0.14 -25.66
N TYR A 98 3.18 1.39 -25.87
CA TYR A 98 4.56 1.72 -26.27
C TYR A 98 5.33 2.57 -25.25
N SER A 99 5.07 2.37 -23.96
CA SER A 99 5.85 2.98 -22.87
C SER A 99 7.18 2.25 -22.68
N ASN A 100 8.27 2.99 -22.55
CA ASN A 100 9.62 2.44 -22.47
C ASN A 100 9.94 1.87 -21.10
N TYR A 101 10.79 0.85 -21.03
CA TYR A 101 11.45 0.42 -19.81
C TYR A 101 12.72 1.26 -19.61
N PRO A 102 13.01 1.81 -18.40
CA PRO A 102 12.36 1.53 -17.10
C PRO A 102 11.06 2.26 -16.73
N ALA A 103 10.58 3.24 -17.50
CA ALA A 103 9.36 3.99 -17.18
C ALA A 103 8.09 3.11 -17.03
N ALA A 104 8.06 1.96 -17.69
CA ALA A 104 7.03 0.94 -17.52
C ALA A 104 7.00 0.29 -16.13
N SER A 105 8.05 0.44 -15.31
CA SER A 105 8.09 -0.06 -13.93
C SER A 105 7.10 0.71 -13.04
N PRO A 106 6.45 0.03 -12.08
CA PRO A 106 5.65 0.72 -11.08
C PRO A 106 6.45 1.41 -9.99
N GLN A 107 7.76 1.19 -9.94
CA GLN A 107 8.65 1.75 -8.93
C GLN A 107 9.15 3.16 -9.29
N VAL A 108 8.68 3.73 -10.41
CA VAL A 108 9.16 5.01 -10.93
C VAL A 108 8.02 5.93 -11.32
N ILE A 109 8.33 7.23 -11.37
CA ILE A 109 7.48 8.25 -11.97
C ILE A 109 7.83 8.35 -13.45
N ALA A 110 6.94 7.89 -14.32
CA ALA A 110 7.02 7.96 -15.77
C ALA A 110 6.42 9.26 -16.29
N VAL A 111 7.18 9.95 -17.14
CA VAL A 111 6.85 11.31 -17.58
C VAL A 111 6.56 11.37 -19.07
N GLY A 112 5.34 11.76 -19.42
CA GLY A 112 4.91 12.09 -20.79
C GLY A 112 5.24 13.55 -21.16
N SER A 113 5.14 13.86 -22.45
CA SER A 113 5.54 15.17 -22.99
C SER A 113 4.35 15.94 -23.57
N THR A 114 4.25 17.23 -23.22
CA THR A 114 3.28 18.18 -23.81
C THR A 114 3.97 19.32 -24.55
N SER A 115 3.21 19.99 -25.42
CA SER A 115 3.60 21.27 -26.03
C SER A 115 3.26 22.45 -25.13
N SER A 116 3.65 23.66 -25.56
CA SER A 116 3.28 24.92 -24.92
C SER A 116 1.78 25.24 -24.98
N SER A 117 1.01 24.54 -25.83
CA SER A 117 -0.44 24.65 -25.93
C SER A 117 -1.17 23.53 -25.20
N ASP A 118 -0.48 22.81 -24.30
CA ASP A 118 -0.99 21.65 -23.57
C ASP A 118 -1.52 20.51 -24.45
N ALA A 119 -1.11 20.48 -25.71
CA ALA A 119 -1.34 19.32 -26.57
C ALA A 119 -0.34 18.22 -26.22
N LEU A 120 -0.77 16.96 -26.37
CA LEU A 120 0.14 15.83 -26.29
C LEU A 120 1.20 15.95 -27.39
N ALA A 121 2.48 15.87 -27.05
CA ALA A 121 3.52 15.83 -28.07
C ALA A 121 3.36 14.52 -28.87
N SER A 122 3.33 14.60 -30.21
CA SER A 122 3.04 13.43 -31.06
C SER A 122 4.02 12.27 -30.86
N GLY A 123 5.26 12.59 -30.51
CA GLY A 123 6.28 11.58 -30.18
C GLY A 123 6.17 11.02 -28.76
N SER A 124 5.37 11.58 -27.84
CA SER A 124 5.28 11.07 -26.47
C SER A 124 4.74 9.65 -26.47
N SER A 125 5.54 8.69 -25.98
CA SER A 125 5.10 7.31 -25.80
C SER A 125 3.83 7.21 -24.96
N LEU A 126 2.96 6.28 -25.32
CA LEU A 126 1.63 6.10 -24.73
C LEU A 126 1.56 4.79 -23.95
N GLY A 127 0.67 4.78 -22.96
CA GLY A 127 0.32 3.57 -22.24
C GLY A 127 -0.76 2.74 -22.92
N PRO A 128 -1.30 1.72 -22.22
CA PRO A 128 -0.75 1.20 -20.97
C PRO A 128 0.67 0.68 -21.14
N SER A 129 1.44 0.46 -20.08
CA SER A 129 2.75 -0.21 -20.20
C SER A 129 2.59 -1.62 -20.80
N VAL A 130 3.72 -2.25 -21.18
CA VAL A 130 3.76 -3.68 -21.59
C VAL A 130 3.25 -4.64 -20.51
N ARG A 131 3.10 -4.19 -19.25
CA ARG A 131 2.50 -4.93 -18.13
C ARG A 131 1.08 -4.45 -17.80
N ASN A 132 0.40 -3.85 -18.77
CA ASN A 132 -0.98 -3.36 -18.68
C ASN A 132 -1.25 -2.33 -17.54
N ARG A 133 -0.22 -1.63 -17.07
CA ARG A 133 -0.35 -0.52 -16.10
C ARG A 133 -0.60 0.82 -16.78
N LEU A 134 -1.34 1.71 -16.13
CA LEU A 134 -1.47 3.12 -16.53
C LEU A 134 -0.08 3.75 -16.67
N LYS A 135 0.26 4.25 -17.86
CA LYS A 135 1.47 5.05 -18.13
C LYS A 135 1.19 6.08 -19.24
N PRO A 136 1.85 7.25 -19.29
CA PRO A 136 2.73 7.79 -18.24
C PRO A 136 1.97 8.03 -16.92
N ASP A 137 2.67 8.30 -15.82
CA ASP A 137 2.01 8.68 -14.56
C ASP A 137 1.62 10.16 -14.60
N ILE A 138 2.47 11.02 -15.15
CA ILE A 138 2.23 12.46 -15.26
C ILE A 138 2.83 12.99 -16.55
N SER A 139 2.28 14.07 -17.08
CA SER A 139 2.85 14.75 -18.25
C SER A 139 3.42 16.11 -17.89
N ALA A 140 4.45 16.55 -18.61
CA ALA A 140 5.07 17.85 -18.41
C ALA A 140 5.55 18.46 -19.74
N PRO A 141 5.85 19.78 -19.78
CA PRO A 141 6.37 20.42 -20.98
C PRO A 141 7.64 19.72 -21.50
N GLY A 142 7.60 19.27 -22.75
CA GLY A 142 8.72 18.58 -23.37
C GLY A 142 8.93 18.92 -24.85
N LEU A 143 8.11 19.78 -25.45
CA LEU A 143 8.32 20.31 -26.81
C LEU A 143 8.93 21.71 -26.75
N ASN A 144 9.95 21.98 -27.57
CA ASN A 144 10.62 23.28 -27.70
C ASN A 144 11.04 23.87 -26.34
N ILE A 145 11.74 23.06 -25.55
CA ILE A 145 12.27 23.45 -24.25
C ILE A 145 13.65 24.08 -24.43
N TYR A 146 13.79 25.33 -24.00
CA TYR A 146 15.07 26.03 -24.01
C TYR A 146 16.00 25.46 -22.94
N SER A 147 17.17 24.96 -23.34
CA SER A 147 18.11 24.28 -22.44
C SER A 147 19.56 24.52 -22.86
N ALA A 148 20.47 24.43 -21.88
CA ALA A 148 21.90 24.50 -22.13
C ALA A 148 22.35 23.33 -23.02
N THR A 149 23.30 23.60 -23.92
CA THR A 149 23.98 22.58 -24.76
C THR A 149 25.45 22.50 -24.40
N SER A 150 26.11 21.43 -24.84
CA SER A 150 27.54 21.21 -24.61
C SER A 150 28.44 21.91 -25.63
N ASP A 151 27.91 22.80 -26.48
CA ASP A 151 28.69 23.43 -27.55
C ASP A 151 29.69 24.46 -26.99
N ASN A 152 29.30 25.22 -25.96
CA ASN A 152 30.15 26.10 -25.15
C ASN A 152 29.41 26.56 -23.87
N ASP A 153 30.12 27.23 -22.96
CA ASP A 153 29.63 27.65 -21.63
C ASP A 153 28.43 28.62 -21.65
N GLY A 154 28.13 29.24 -22.79
CA GLY A 154 26.97 30.13 -22.97
C GLY A 154 25.94 29.59 -23.97
N SER A 155 26.04 28.34 -24.39
CA SER A 155 25.24 27.79 -25.47
C SER A 155 23.91 27.24 -24.99
N PHE A 156 22.84 27.61 -25.69
CA PHE A 156 21.49 27.15 -25.44
C PHE A 156 20.78 26.85 -26.75
N SER A 157 19.89 25.87 -26.74
CA SER A 157 19.04 25.53 -27.87
C SER A 157 17.67 25.07 -27.42
N PHE A 158 16.72 25.03 -28.36
CA PHE A 158 15.42 24.43 -28.13
C PHE A 158 15.49 22.93 -28.45
N LEU A 159 15.17 22.11 -27.44
CA LEU A 159 15.16 20.65 -27.54
C LEU A 159 13.74 20.11 -27.30
N SER A 160 13.45 18.94 -27.84
CA SER A 160 12.15 18.28 -27.68
C SER A 160 12.27 16.80 -27.33
N GLY A 161 11.29 16.29 -26.57
CA GLY A 161 11.15 14.88 -26.20
C GLY A 161 10.73 14.70 -24.75
N THR A 162 10.32 13.49 -24.38
CA THR A 162 10.06 13.14 -22.98
C THR A 162 11.31 13.31 -22.10
N SER A 163 12.51 13.20 -22.70
CA SER A 163 13.79 13.56 -22.06
C SER A 163 13.87 15.01 -21.57
N MET A 164 13.09 15.95 -22.14
CA MET A 164 12.99 17.34 -21.69
C MET A 164 11.83 17.53 -20.70
N ALA A 165 10.81 16.69 -20.74
CA ALA A 165 9.72 16.67 -19.77
C ALA A 165 10.14 16.10 -18.40
N THR A 166 10.93 15.01 -18.37
CA THR A 166 11.40 14.37 -17.12
C THR A 166 12.16 15.33 -16.18
N PRO A 167 13.04 16.21 -16.69
CA PRO A 167 13.71 17.24 -15.88
C PRO A 167 12.77 18.29 -15.26
N HIS A 168 11.58 18.53 -15.85
CA HIS A 168 10.58 19.41 -15.25
C HIS A 168 9.96 18.76 -14.02
N VAL A 169 9.57 17.49 -14.11
CA VAL A 169 9.03 16.73 -12.98
C VAL A 169 10.09 16.56 -11.89
N SER A 170 11.31 16.20 -12.24
CA SER A 170 12.41 16.07 -11.28
C SER A 170 12.70 17.38 -10.53
N GLY A 171 12.67 18.51 -11.24
CA GLY A 171 12.82 19.83 -10.62
C GLY A 171 11.62 20.20 -9.73
N ALA A 172 10.41 19.85 -10.14
CA ALA A 172 9.22 20.05 -9.30
C ALA A 172 9.26 19.20 -8.02
N ILE A 173 9.78 17.97 -8.08
CA ILE A 173 10.00 17.16 -6.89
C ILE A 173 11.03 17.83 -5.97
N ALA A 174 12.13 18.36 -6.51
CA ALA A 174 13.11 19.09 -5.72
C ALA A 174 12.51 20.33 -5.02
N LEU A 175 11.66 21.10 -5.72
CA LEU A 175 10.90 22.19 -5.10
C LEU A 175 9.94 21.69 -4.02
N TYR A 176 9.21 20.61 -4.28
CA TYR A 176 8.27 20.03 -3.33
C TYR A 176 8.95 19.56 -2.06
N LEU A 177 10.08 18.84 -2.18
CA LEU A 177 10.89 18.37 -1.05
C LEU A 177 11.52 19.53 -0.27
N SER A 178 11.83 20.65 -0.93
CA SER A 178 12.33 21.85 -0.23
C SER A 178 11.28 22.49 0.69
N ALA A 179 9.99 22.30 0.40
CA ALA A 179 8.88 22.75 1.24
C ALA A 179 8.38 21.66 2.20
N ASN A 180 8.66 20.39 1.91
CA ASN A 180 8.18 19.21 2.61
C ASN A 180 9.37 18.26 2.89
N GLU A 181 10.27 18.69 3.78
CA GLU A 181 11.46 17.92 4.13
C GLU A 181 11.08 16.53 4.65
N GLY A 182 11.75 15.49 4.14
CA GLY A 182 11.52 14.10 4.54
C GLY A 182 10.30 13.43 3.89
N ALA A 183 9.61 14.08 2.95
CA ALA A 183 8.50 13.45 2.23
C ALA A 183 8.95 12.20 1.45
N THR A 184 8.20 11.12 1.57
CA THR A 184 8.49 9.84 0.91
C THR A 184 8.10 9.88 -0.58
N TYR A 185 8.59 8.90 -1.35
CA TYR A 185 8.16 8.69 -2.75
C TYR A 185 6.64 8.72 -2.90
N ASP A 186 5.89 8.02 -2.04
CA ASP A 186 4.43 7.89 -2.17
C ASP A 186 3.72 9.22 -1.86
N GLN A 187 4.24 9.99 -0.90
CA GLN A 187 3.73 11.33 -0.58
C GLN A 187 3.97 12.28 -1.75
N VAL A 188 5.18 12.27 -2.32
CA VAL A 188 5.52 13.06 -3.51
C VAL A 188 4.67 12.66 -4.71
N TYR A 189 4.57 11.36 -5.01
CA TYR A 189 3.78 10.84 -6.11
C TYR A 189 2.34 11.32 -5.98
N THR A 190 1.73 11.11 -4.81
CA THR A 190 0.35 11.52 -4.52
C THR A 190 0.15 13.02 -4.65
N ALA A 191 1.06 13.82 -4.08
CA ALA A 191 0.99 15.27 -4.15
C ALA A 191 1.06 15.78 -5.60
N LEU A 192 1.94 15.22 -6.43
CA LEU A 192 2.05 15.61 -7.83
C LEU A 192 0.86 15.15 -8.65
N THR A 193 0.39 13.91 -8.51
CA THR A 193 -0.70 13.37 -9.33
C THR A 193 -2.08 13.90 -8.95
N ASN A 194 -2.31 14.27 -7.69
CA ASN A 194 -3.59 14.85 -7.26
C ASN A 194 -3.73 16.34 -7.62
N ASN A 195 -2.61 17.02 -7.89
CA ASN A 195 -2.57 18.47 -8.08
C ASN A 195 -2.14 18.87 -9.50
N VAL A 196 -2.54 18.07 -10.48
CA VAL A 196 -2.29 18.32 -11.91
C VAL A 196 -3.31 19.28 -12.53
N ASP A 197 -2.98 19.79 -13.72
CA ASP A 197 -3.91 20.47 -14.60
C ASP A 197 -4.43 19.51 -15.69
N THR A 198 -5.76 19.40 -15.77
CA THR A 198 -6.46 18.61 -16.81
C THR A 198 -7.32 19.47 -17.72
N ASN A 199 -7.84 20.59 -17.20
CA ASN A 199 -8.79 21.45 -17.91
C ASN A 199 -8.20 22.21 -19.10
N THR A 200 -6.88 22.36 -19.16
CA THR A 200 -6.19 23.06 -20.26
C THR A 200 -5.65 22.09 -21.30
N LEU A 201 -5.68 20.77 -21.03
CA LEU A 201 -5.16 19.76 -21.94
C LEU A 201 -5.97 19.71 -23.23
N SER A 202 -5.25 19.58 -24.34
CA SER A 202 -5.81 19.37 -25.67
C SER A 202 -5.57 17.91 -26.10
N PRO A 203 -6.42 16.95 -25.68
CA PRO A 203 -6.22 15.54 -26.00
C PRO A 203 -6.46 15.27 -27.49
N PRO A 204 -5.63 14.42 -28.13
CA PRO A 204 -5.90 13.96 -29.49
C PRO A 204 -7.13 13.05 -29.52
N ASP A 205 -7.79 12.91 -30.67
CA ASP A 205 -8.85 11.93 -30.89
C ASP A 205 -8.29 10.50 -30.95
N LYS A 206 -7.85 10.01 -29.81
CA LYS A 206 -7.18 8.72 -29.62
C LYS A 206 -7.42 8.25 -28.19
N SER A 207 -7.84 7.02 -28.00
CA SER A 207 -7.95 6.38 -26.68
C SER A 207 -7.01 5.18 -26.58
N CYS A 208 -6.48 4.93 -25.38
CA CYS A 208 -5.59 3.80 -25.12
C CYS A 208 -6.04 3.06 -23.86
N GLY A 209 -6.15 1.73 -23.96
CA GLY A 209 -6.59 0.89 -22.84
C GLY A 209 -8.07 1.06 -22.48
N GLY A 210 -8.93 1.46 -23.43
CA GLY A 210 -10.37 1.62 -23.21
C GLY A 210 -10.78 2.85 -22.40
N ILE A 211 -9.84 3.74 -22.08
CA ILE A 211 -10.13 4.98 -21.33
C ILE A 211 -10.32 6.14 -22.32
N PRO A 212 -11.46 6.88 -22.26
CA PRO A 212 -11.67 8.09 -23.06
C PRO A 212 -10.54 9.11 -22.88
N ASN A 213 -10.18 9.80 -23.96
CA ASN A 213 -9.09 10.78 -24.00
C ASN A 213 -9.31 12.02 -23.10
N THR A 214 -10.56 12.28 -22.70
CA THR A 214 -10.97 13.36 -21.79
C THR A 214 -11.16 12.90 -20.33
N GLN A 215 -11.09 11.59 -20.07
CA GLN A 215 -11.15 11.04 -18.71
C GLN A 215 -9.73 10.92 -18.16
N TYR A 216 -9.51 11.36 -16.92
CA TYR A 216 -8.21 11.27 -16.25
C TYR A 216 -8.32 10.45 -14.95
N PRO A 217 -7.30 9.67 -14.58
CA PRO A 217 -6.08 9.45 -15.36
C PRO A 217 -6.31 8.61 -16.63
N ASN A 218 -5.49 8.81 -17.66
CA ASN A 218 -5.49 8.01 -18.89
C ASN A 218 -4.08 7.68 -19.42
N ASN A 219 -4.02 6.81 -20.41
CA ASN A 219 -2.78 6.33 -21.02
C ASN A 219 -2.13 7.32 -22.01
N LEU A 220 -2.57 8.59 -22.04
CA LEU A 220 -2.02 9.65 -22.88
C LEU A 220 -1.25 10.66 -22.02
N PHE A 221 -1.89 11.18 -20.96
CA PHE A 221 -1.35 12.21 -20.09
C PHE A 221 -1.07 11.73 -18.66
N GLY A 222 -1.36 10.47 -18.35
CA GLY A 222 -1.39 9.99 -16.98
C GLY A 222 -2.49 10.69 -16.21
N TYR A 223 -2.16 11.18 -15.02
CA TYR A 223 -3.08 11.96 -14.18
C TYR A 223 -3.36 13.35 -14.77
N GLY A 224 -2.43 13.94 -15.53
CA GLY A 224 -2.57 15.25 -16.13
C GLY A 224 -1.22 15.96 -16.29
N ARG A 225 -1.25 17.27 -16.59
CA ARG A 225 -0.04 18.08 -16.68
C ARG A 225 0.43 18.52 -15.29
N LEU A 226 1.73 18.40 -15.02
CA LEU A 226 2.39 18.89 -13.81
C LEU A 226 2.01 20.34 -13.47
N ASN A 227 1.61 20.56 -12.21
CA ASN A 227 1.48 21.89 -11.61
C ASN A 227 2.09 21.88 -10.20
N VAL A 228 3.36 22.27 -10.10
CA VAL A 228 4.10 22.25 -8.84
C VAL A 228 3.57 23.25 -7.82
N PHE A 229 3.01 24.38 -8.28
CA PHE A 229 2.42 25.37 -7.37
C PHE A 229 1.25 24.76 -6.63
N LYS A 230 0.28 24.16 -7.35
CA LYS A 230 -0.84 23.45 -6.71
C LYS A 230 -0.36 22.33 -5.78
N ALA A 231 0.65 21.57 -6.17
CA ALA A 231 1.18 20.50 -5.33
C ALA A 231 1.80 21.01 -4.02
N VAL A 232 2.53 22.13 -4.06
CA VAL A 232 3.20 22.72 -2.87
C VAL A 232 2.23 23.51 -2.00
N THR A 233 1.26 24.21 -2.59
CA THR A 233 0.30 25.05 -1.85
C THR A 233 -0.96 24.30 -1.46
N ALA A 234 -1.14 23.06 -1.90
CA ALA A 234 -2.22 22.22 -1.41
C ALA A 234 -2.15 22.20 0.13
N PRO A 235 -3.29 22.34 0.84
CA PRO A 235 -3.33 22.02 2.26
C PRO A 235 -2.70 20.65 2.44
N PRO A 236 -2.01 20.36 3.57
CA PRO A 236 -1.54 19.02 3.85
C PRO A 236 -2.73 18.10 3.64
N SER A 237 -2.72 17.37 2.53
CA SER A 237 -3.85 16.55 2.19
C SER A 237 -3.93 15.59 3.35
N THR A 238 -5.07 15.53 4.05
CA THR A 238 -5.47 14.26 4.65
C THR A 238 -5.14 13.24 3.58
N PRO A 239 -4.21 12.30 3.84
CA PRO A 239 -3.85 11.32 2.83
C PRO A 239 -5.17 10.84 2.26
N ARG A 240 -5.32 10.89 0.93
CA ARG A 240 -6.30 10.00 0.31
C ARG A 240 -6.08 8.66 1.01
N PRO A 241 -7.12 7.90 1.40
CA PRO A 241 -6.92 6.53 1.83
C PRO A 241 -6.39 5.72 0.64
N THR A 242 -5.15 5.96 0.24
CA THR A 242 -4.27 4.96 -0.28
C THR A 242 -3.91 4.19 0.97
N LEU A 243 -4.43 2.96 1.03
CA LEU A 243 -3.94 1.94 1.93
C LEU A 243 -2.42 2.12 2.09
N PRO A 244 -1.86 2.02 3.31
CA PRO A 244 -0.42 1.84 3.45
C PRO A 244 0.01 0.80 2.40
N PRO A 245 1.15 0.99 1.70
CA PRO A 245 1.63 -0.04 0.79
C PRO A 245 1.50 -1.37 1.53
N PRO A 246 0.78 -2.36 0.97
CA PRO A 246 0.53 -3.59 1.71
C PRO A 246 1.88 -4.06 2.24
N PRO A 247 1.96 -4.46 3.53
CA PRO A 247 3.21 -4.95 4.08
C PRO A 247 3.80 -5.96 3.09
N PRO A 248 5.12 -5.92 2.82
CA PRO A 248 5.71 -6.73 1.76
C PRO A 248 5.19 -8.16 1.91
N LYS A 249 4.48 -8.64 0.88
CA LYS A 249 3.82 -9.96 0.94
C LYS A 249 4.83 -11.07 1.16
N CYS A 250 6.04 -10.88 0.62
CA CYS A 250 7.14 -11.78 0.78
C CYS A 250 8.37 -11.10 1.38
N ALA A 251 9.18 -11.90 2.07
CA ALA A 251 10.47 -11.53 2.61
C ALA A 251 11.44 -11.13 1.48
N LEU A 252 12.54 -10.47 1.85
CA LEU A 252 13.62 -10.19 0.92
C LEU A 252 14.09 -11.49 0.25
N TRP A 253 14.33 -11.39 -1.06
CA TRP A 253 14.74 -12.50 -1.91
C TRP A 253 16.09 -13.05 -1.50
N MET A 254 16.17 -14.37 -1.34
CA MET A 254 17.43 -15.10 -1.27
C MET A 254 17.80 -15.59 -2.66
N LEU A 255 18.91 -15.09 -3.19
CA LEU A 255 19.47 -15.53 -4.46
C LEU A 255 20.22 -16.86 -4.29
N ASP A 256 20.30 -17.62 -5.38
CA ASP A 256 20.98 -18.93 -5.48
C ASP A 256 20.61 -19.90 -4.36
N THR A 257 19.34 -19.85 -3.94
CA THR A 257 18.83 -20.56 -2.78
C THR A 257 17.56 -21.31 -3.15
N ASP A 258 17.48 -22.58 -2.77
CA ASP A 258 16.29 -23.43 -2.85
C ASP A 258 15.82 -23.75 -1.43
N TYR A 259 14.53 -23.56 -1.16
CA TYR A 259 13.98 -23.93 0.14
C TYR A 259 13.55 -25.39 0.14
N ILE A 260 13.99 -26.13 1.16
CA ILE A 260 13.65 -27.52 1.37
C ILE A 260 12.29 -27.59 2.07
N GLY A 261 11.31 -28.19 1.42
CA GLY A 261 9.94 -28.34 1.90
C GLY A 261 9.07 -29.14 0.92
N GLU A 262 7.81 -29.35 1.28
CA GLU A 262 6.85 -30.04 0.40
C GLU A 262 6.42 -29.13 -0.75
N ASP A 263 6.58 -29.59 -1.99
CA ASP A 263 6.08 -28.91 -3.18
C ASP A 263 4.57 -29.07 -3.31
N ILE A 264 3.85 -27.96 -3.18
CA ILE A 264 2.39 -27.89 -3.26
C ILE A 264 1.94 -27.83 -4.72
N LYS A 265 2.60 -26.97 -5.51
CA LYS A 265 2.34 -26.79 -6.95
C LYS A 265 3.62 -26.33 -7.65
N ALA A 266 3.77 -26.75 -8.90
CA ALA A 266 4.74 -26.20 -9.83
C ALA A 266 3.99 -25.45 -10.94
N LEU A 267 4.27 -24.15 -11.10
CA LEU A 267 3.58 -23.29 -12.06
C LEU A 267 4.58 -22.52 -12.92
N PRO A 268 4.37 -22.45 -14.24
CA PRO A 268 5.25 -21.67 -15.12
C PRO A 268 4.92 -20.18 -14.97
N PHE A 269 5.90 -19.39 -14.52
CA PHE A 269 5.75 -17.94 -14.40
C PHE A 269 6.87 -17.19 -15.12
N ARG A 270 6.54 -16.02 -15.66
CA ARG A 270 7.49 -15.17 -16.38
C ARG A 270 8.45 -14.45 -15.46
N SER A 271 8.07 -14.26 -14.19
CA SER A 271 8.91 -13.62 -13.19
C SER A 271 8.76 -14.29 -11.84
N SER A 272 9.77 -14.08 -10.99
CA SER A 272 9.71 -14.54 -9.61
C SER A 272 8.68 -13.76 -8.80
N ASP A 273 8.37 -12.49 -9.12
CA ASP A 273 7.36 -11.70 -8.39
C ASP A 273 5.96 -12.35 -8.45
N ASP A 274 5.61 -12.96 -9.58
CA ASP A 274 4.34 -13.67 -9.78
C ASP A 274 4.20 -14.87 -8.82
N CYS A 275 5.32 -15.47 -8.40
CA CYS A 275 5.32 -16.54 -7.39
C CYS A 275 4.85 -16.09 -6.02
N CYS A 276 5.18 -14.85 -5.64
CA CYS A 276 4.82 -14.33 -4.33
C CYS A 276 3.30 -14.19 -4.22
N ASP A 277 2.68 -13.62 -5.25
CA ASP A 277 1.22 -13.48 -5.32
C ASP A 277 0.51 -14.84 -5.41
N GLU A 278 1.04 -15.78 -6.19
CA GLU A 278 0.42 -17.11 -6.31
C GLU A 278 0.58 -17.95 -5.04
N CYS A 279 1.73 -17.88 -4.37
CA CYS A 279 1.94 -18.57 -3.09
C CYS A 279 1.01 -17.99 -2.01
N ASP A 280 0.90 -16.65 -1.93
CA ASP A 280 -0.03 -15.99 -1.03
C ASP A 280 -1.46 -16.55 -1.21
N ASN A 281 -1.94 -16.64 -2.46
CA ASN A 281 -3.27 -17.13 -2.78
C ASN A 281 -3.44 -18.67 -2.73
N THR A 282 -2.36 -19.44 -2.52
CA THR A 282 -2.41 -20.91 -2.54
C THR A 282 -2.52 -21.47 -1.12
N PRO A 283 -3.60 -22.19 -0.78
CA PRO A 283 -3.76 -22.80 0.54
C PRO A 283 -2.55 -23.67 0.91
N LYS A 284 -2.04 -23.49 2.13
CA LYS A 284 -0.86 -24.14 2.72
C LYS A 284 0.50 -23.67 2.19
N CYS A 285 0.56 -22.78 1.20
CA CYS A 285 1.83 -22.22 0.75
C CYS A 285 2.31 -21.15 1.73
N ASN A 286 3.55 -21.28 2.18
CA ASN A 286 4.19 -20.30 3.08
C ASN A 286 5.58 -19.86 2.57
N ALA A 287 6.08 -20.48 1.51
CA ALA A 287 7.28 -20.07 0.80
C ALA A 287 7.29 -20.59 -0.63
N PHE A 288 8.22 -20.14 -1.45
CA PHE A 288 8.40 -20.67 -2.79
C PHE A 288 9.86 -20.59 -3.24
N THR A 289 10.20 -21.38 -4.25
CA THR A 289 11.46 -21.30 -4.98
C THR A 289 11.17 -21.15 -6.46
N TYR A 290 11.76 -20.16 -7.10
CA TYR A 290 11.70 -19.95 -8.54
C TYR A 290 12.99 -20.43 -9.20
N THR A 291 12.86 -21.24 -10.24
CA THR A 291 13.98 -21.76 -11.03
C THR A 291 13.79 -21.41 -12.49
N TYR A 292 14.81 -20.86 -13.15
CA TYR A 292 14.74 -20.59 -14.59
C TYR A 292 14.80 -21.91 -15.39
N ASP A 293 13.91 -22.05 -16.37
CA ASP A 293 13.96 -23.16 -17.30
C ASP A 293 15.07 -22.84 -18.33
N ASN A 294 16.20 -23.55 -18.26
CA ASN A 294 17.35 -23.49 -19.18
C ASN A 294 18.21 -22.21 -19.22
N TYR A 295 18.76 -21.76 -18.07
CA TYR A 295 19.89 -20.81 -17.95
C TYR A 295 19.85 -19.54 -18.83
N THR A 296 18.68 -19.19 -19.36
CA THR A 296 18.45 -18.03 -20.21
C THR A 296 17.34 -17.23 -19.54
N TYR A 297 17.70 -16.04 -19.06
CA TYR A 297 16.88 -15.14 -18.24
C TYR A 297 15.57 -14.64 -18.91
N ASP A 298 15.16 -15.23 -20.05
CA ASP A 298 14.22 -14.65 -21.01
C ASP A 298 13.00 -15.53 -21.36
N ILE A 299 12.94 -16.77 -20.87
CA ILE A 299 11.79 -17.66 -21.00
C ILE A 299 11.42 -18.06 -19.58
N GLY A 300 10.17 -17.81 -19.18
CA GLY A 300 9.74 -17.95 -17.79
C GLY A 300 10.24 -19.22 -17.12
N GLY A 301 10.57 -19.11 -15.84
CA GLY A 301 10.95 -20.22 -14.98
C GLY A 301 9.75 -20.91 -14.34
N THR A 302 10.06 -22.04 -13.73
CA THR A 302 9.13 -22.78 -12.90
C THR A 302 9.14 -22.21 -11.48
N CYS A 303 7.94 -21.90 -10.99
CA CYS A 303 7.69 -21.53 -9.63
C CYS A 303 7.24 -22.74 -8.82
N TRP A 304 8.05 -23.13 -7.86
CA TRP A 304 7.78 -24.21 -6.92
C TRP A 304 7.19 -23.60 -5.65
N LEU A 305 5.87 -23.69 -5.52
CA LEU A 305 5.14 -23.28 -4.32
C LEU A 305 5.33 -24.33 -3.23
N LYS A 306 5.73 -23.91 -2.04
CA LYS A 306 6.17 -24.82 -0.97
C LYS A 306 5.46 -24.58 0.36
N ALA A 307 5.31 -25.68 1.09
CA ALA A 307 5.12 -25.69 2.53
C ALA A 307 6.46 -26.01 3.19
N VAL A 308 7.03 -25.05 3.91
CA VAL A 308 8.31 -25.18 4.64
C VAL A 308 8.08 -25.09 6.14
N ASP A 309 8.78 -25.91 6.92
CA ASP A 309 8.74 -25.85 8.39
C ASP A 309 9.65 -24.73 8.93
N GLU A 310 9.39 -24.29 10.16
CA GLU A 310 10.31 -23.41 10.91
C GLU A 310 11.25 -24.24 11.79
N PRO A 311 12.58 -24.00 11.76
CA PRO A 311 13.28 -23.03 10.91
C PRO A 311 13.41 -23.51 9.45
N VAL A 312 13.36 -22.57 8.51
CA VAL A 312 13.49 -22.89 7.08
C VAL A 312 14.88 -23.46 6.79
N VAL A 313 14.89 -24.69 6.28
CA VAL A 313 16.09 -25.35 5.77
C VAL A 313 16.23 -25.00 4.29
N SER A 314 17.40 -24.54 3.87
CA SER A 314 17.68 -24.19 2.48
C SER A 314 18.97 -24.83 1.99
N VAL A 315 19.09 -24.99 0.68
CA VAL A 315 20.30 -25.45 0.00
C VAL A 315 20.71 -24.46 -1.08
N TYR A 316 22.01 -24.38 -1.34
CA TYR A 316 22.54 -23.60 -2.45
C TYR A 316 22.09 -24.22 -3.78
N LYS A 317 21.55 -23.38 -4.67
CA LYS A 317 21.16 -23.77 -6.01
C LYS A 317 21.34 -22.58 -6.95
N GLU A 318 22.38 -22.66 -7.75
CA GLU A 318 22.75 -21.60 -8.69
C GLU A 318 21.58 -21.25 -9.62
N GLY A 319 21.28 -19.96 -9.72
CA GLY A 319 20.21 -19.43 -10.57
C GLY A 319 18.81 -19.52 -9.97
N SER A 320 18.60 -20.00 -8.75
CA SER A 320 17.26 -19.98 -8.13
C SER A 320 17.03 -18.74 -7.28
N LYS A 321 15.75 -18.40 -7.06
CA LYS A 321 15.35 -17.33 -6.13
C LYS A 321 14.29 -17.85 -5.18
N SER A 322 14.49 -17.70 -3.88
CA SER A 322 13.52 -18.12 -2.87
C SER A 322 13.09 -16.97 -1.97
N ALA A 323 11.82 -17.00 -1.56
CA ALA A 323 11.30 -16.06 -0.58
C ALA A 323 10.22 -16.74 0.28
N ARG A 324 10.09 -16.25 1.52
CA ARG A 324 8.99 -16.63 2.41
C ARG A 324 7.84 -15.67 2.23
N VAL A 325 6.61 -16.14 2.36
CA VAL A 325 5.44 -15.26 2.45
C VAL A 325 5.32 -14.77 3.90
N LEU A 326 5.35 -13.45 4.10
CA LEU A 326 5.41 -12.82 5.42
C LEU A 326 4.06 -12.88 6.16
N ASN A 327 2.95 -13.06 5.44
CA ASN A 327 1.60 -13.29 5.97
C ASN A 327 0.75 -14.05 4.92
N PRO A 328 0.91 -15.37 4.71
CA PRO A 328 0.14 -16.08 3.69
C PRO A 328 -1.36 -15.91 3.97
N THR A 329 -2.13 -15.48 2.96
CA THR A 329 -3.59 -15.32 3.08
C THR A 329 -4.21 -16.66 3.47
N LYS A 330 -4.48 -16.80 4.77
CA LYS A 330 -5.45 -17.79 5.24
C LYS A 330 -6.80 -17.41 4.61
N PRO A 331 -7.60 -18.38 4.13
CA PRO A 331 -8.95 -18.10 3.65
C PRO A 331 -9.69 -17.25 4.67
N SER A 332 -10.23 -16.11 4.21
CA SER A 332 -10.92 -15.15 5.08
C SER A 332 -12.06 -15.86 5.81
N THR A 333 -11.97 -15.92 7.13
CA THR A 333 -13.05 -16.38 8.01
C THR A 333 -14.12 -15.29 8.23
N ALA A 334 -13.97 -14.11 7.61
CA ALA A 334 -14.86 -12.98 7.87
C ALA A 334 -16.29 -13.22 7.39
N CYS A 335 -16.55 -14.10 6.41
CA CYS A 335 -17.93 -14.40 6.00
C CYS A 335 -18.60 -15.55 6.76
N GLY A 336 -17.93 -16.12 7.77
CA GLY A 336 -18.40 -17.27 8.52
C GLY A 336 -18.69 -18.50 7.64
N THR A 337 -19.51 -19.42 8.16
CA THR A 337 -19.95 -20.61 7.41
C THR A 337 -21.02 -20.23 6.39
N LEU A 338 -20.82 -20.62 5.13
CA LEU A 338 -21.77 -20.35 4.04
C LEU A 338 -23.10 -21.10 4.24
N ALA A 339 -24.20 -20.38 4.09
CA ALA A 339 -25.53 -20.95 4.06
C ALA A 339 -25.79 -21.57 2.69
N VAL A 340 -25.91 -22.90 2.64
CA VAL A 340 -26.20 -23.65 1.41
C VAL A 340 -27.69 -23.53 1.06
N ASN A 341 -27.99 -23.61 -0.24
CA ASN A 341 -29.32 -23.49 -0.84
C ASN A 341 -30.09 -22.23 -0.40
N THR A 342 -29.37 -21.13 -0.19
CA THR A 342 -29.91 -19.93 0.45
C THR A 342 -29.73 -18.72 -0.46
N HIS A 343 -30.83 -18.00 -0.71
CA HIS A 343 -30.84 -16.71 -1.38
C HIS A 343 -31.58 -15.67 -0.53
N TYR A 344 -31.10 -14.43 -0.53
CA TYR A 344 -31.74 -13.29 0.12
C TYR A 344 -32.27 -12.34 -0.93
N ILE A 345 -33.58 -12.06 -0.90
CA ILE A 345 -34.25 -11.24 -1.91
C ILE A 345 -33.90 -9.76 -1.74
N GLY A 346 -33.51 -9.11 -2.83
CA GLY A 346 -33.26 -7.67 -2.90
C GLY A 346 -31.94 -7.25 -2.25
N GLY A 347 -31.73 -5.93 -2.19
CA GLY A 347 -30.54 -5.35 -1.57
C GLY A 347 -29.26 -5.47 -2.39
N ASP A 348 -29.35 -5.79 -3.68
CA ASP A 348 -28.21 -5.90 -4.60
C ASP A 348 -27.50 -4.56 -4.76
N LEU A 349 -26.19 -4.58 -4.55
CA LEU A 349 -25.28 -3.45 -4.76
C LEU A 349 -24.54 -3.55 -6.09
N ALA A 350 -23.98 -4.74 -6.34
CA ALA A 350 -23.12 -5.03 -7.47
C ALA A 350 -23.06 -6.54 -7.68
N SER A 351 -22.49 -6.95 -8.82
CA SER A 351 -22.16 -8.34 -9.06
C SER A 351 -20.74 -8.51 -9.59
N THR A 352 -20.13 -9.63 -9.24
CA THR A 352 -18.79 -10.04 -9.68
C THR A 352 -18.83 -11.48 -10.17
N LYS A 353 -17.83 -11.89 -10.96
CA LYS A 353 -17.70 -13.26 -11.47
C LYS A 353 -16.70 -14.03 -10.63
N GLN A 354 -17.12 -15.16 -10.07
CA GLN A 354 -16.26 -16.04 -9.28
C GLN A 354 -16.63 -17.51 -9.46
N ALA A 355 -15.60 -18.35 -9.59
CA ALA A 355 -15.77 -19.78 -9.79
C ALA A 355 -16.34 -20.52 -8.55
N THR A 356 -16.16 -19.96 -7.35
CA THR A 356 -16.65 -20.55 -6.10
C THR A 356 -17.29 -19.50 -5.20
N ALA A 357 -18.22 -19.93 -4.34
CA ALA A 357 -18.89 -19.04 -3.40
C ALA A 357 -17.95 -18.52 -2.30
N GLU A 358 -16.90 -19.28 -1.99
CA GLU A 358 -15.87 -18.95 -1.02
C GLU A 358 -15.07 -17.71 -1.48
N SER A 359 -14.85 -17.57 -2.79
CA SER A 359 -14.19 -16.41 -3.40
C SER A 359 -15.02 -15.11 -3.34
N CYS A 360 -16.35 -15.20 -3.22
CA CYS A 360 -17.22 -14.02 -3.13
C CYS A 360 -17.06 -13.22 -1.82
N CYS A 361 -16.46 -13.81 -0.79
CA CYS A 361 -16.28 -13.13 0.49
C CYS A 361 -15.37 -11.90 0.34
N ALA A 362 -14.23 -12.08 -0.34
CA ALA A 362 -13.30 -10.99 -0.62
C ALA A 362 -13.93 -9.90 -1.49
N ASP A 363 -14.78 -10.27 -2.45
CA ASP A 363 -15.48 -9.29 -3.29
C ASP A 363 -16.44 -8.42 -2.47
N CYS A 364 -17.15 -9.02 -1.50
CA CYS A 364 -18.02 -8.28 -0.59
C CYS A 364 -17.21 -7.41 0.38
N GLU A 365 -16.11 -7.92 0.97
CA GLU A 365 -15.22 -7.12 1.83
C GLU A 365 -14.70 -5.86 1.13
N ASN A 366 -14.35 -5.99 -0.15
CA ASN A 366 -13.80 -4.91 -0.96
C ASN A 366 -14.86 -3.99 -1.58
N THR A 367 -16.15 -4.28 -1.38
CA THR A 367 -17.25 -3.48 -1.93
C THR A 367 -17.86 -2.58 -0.85
N PRO A 368 -17.70 -1.25 -0.94
CA PRO A 368 -18.24 -0.33 0.04
C PRO A 368 -19.74 -0.52 0.27
N GLY A 369 -20.12 -0.73 1.52
CA GLY A 369 -21.51 -0.93 1.93
C GLY A 369 -22.03 -2.37 1.76
N CYS A 370 -21.24 -3.30 1.23
CA CYS A 370 -21.61 -4.71 1.21
C CYS A 370 -21.60 -5.28 2.62
N LYS A 371 -22.64 -6.05 2.95
CA LYS A 371 -22.82 -6.71 4.25
C LYS A 371 -22.97 -8.23 4.11
N LEU A 372 -23.34 -8.69 2.92
CA LEU A 372 -23.52 -10.10 2.60
C LEU A 372 -23.45 -10.29 1.08
N PHE A 373 -23.27 -11.54 0.65
CA PHE A 373 -23.37 -11.91 -0.76
C PHE A 373 -24.24 -13.15 -0.94
N VAL A 374 -24.73 -13.35 -2.17
CA VAL A 374 -25.31 -14.62 -2.62
C VAL A 374 -24.60 -15.03 -3.89
N TRP A 375 -23.97 -16.19 -3.89
CA TRP A 375 -23.39 -16.80 -5.08
C TRP A 375 -24.39 -17.73 -5.75
N SER A 376 -24.50 -17.65 -7.07
CA SER A 376 -25.19 -18.63 -7.90
C SER A 376 -24.26 -19.14 -8.99
N ASN A 377 -24.50 -20.38 -9.45
CA ASN A 377 -23.73 -20.99 -10.53
C ASN A 377 -24.18 -20.51 -11.92
N ASP A 378 -24.91 -19.40 -11.99
CA ASP A 378 -25.38 -18.86 -13.25
C ASP A 378 -24.20 -18.23 -14.00
N ASP A 379 -24.06 -18.57 -15.28
CA ASP A 379 -23.06 -18.00 -16.19
C ASP A 379 -21.61 -18.11 -15.66
N GLY A 380 -21.23 -19.34 -15.26
CA GLY A 380 -19.87 -19.67 -14.79
C GLY A 380 -19.57 -19.31 -13.33
N GLY A 381 -20.57 -18.81 -12.59
CA GLY A 381 -20.46 -18.43 -11.19
C GLY A 381 -20.50 -16.90 -11.00
N THR A 382 -21.55 -16.41 -10.34
CA THR A 382 -21.81 -14.99 -10.13
C THR A 382 -22.04 -14.72 -8.65
N CYS A 383 -21.31 -13.76 -8.08
CA CYS A 383 -21.53 -13.23 -6.73
C CYS A 383 -22.44 -12.02 -6.80
N TRP A 384 -23.57 -12.07 -6.13
CA TRP A 384 -24.49 -10.96 -5.97
C TRP A 384 -24.24 -10.30 -4.61
N LEU A 385 -23.52 -9.18 -4.61
CA LEU A 385 -23.10 -8.43 -3.43
C LEU A 385 -24.25 -7.56 -2.94
N LYS A 386 -24.52 -7.55 -1.63
CA LYS A 386 -25.72 -6.94 -1.06
C LYS A 386 -25.42 -6.07 0.15
N HIS A 387 -26.17 -4.97 0.30
CA HIS A 387 -26.07 -4.05 1.46
C HIS A 387 -27.11 -4.31 2.56
N THR A 388 -28.14 -5.09 2.27
CA THR A 388 -29.24 -5.40 3.19
C THR A 388 -29.62 -6.87 3.12
N LYS A 389 -29.88 -7.48 4.28
CA LYS A 389 -30.34 -8.86 4.38
C LYS A 389 -31.87 -8.87 4.23
N GLY A 390 -32.34 -9.08 3.00
CA GLY A 390 -33.76 -9.23 2.72
C GLY A 390 -34.34 -10.59 3.15
N ALA A 391 -35.55 -10.89 2.69
CA ALA A 391 -36.23 -12.15 3.02
C ALA A 391 -35.43 -13.36 2.52
N LYS A 392 -35.26 -14.37 3.40
CA LYS A 392 -34.58 -15.63 3.06
C LYS A 392 -35.53 -16.50 2.24
N VAL A 393 -35.06 -16.98 1.09
CA VAL A 393 -35.72 -18.01 0.29
C VAL A 393 -34.77 -19.16 0.00
N THR A 394 -35.35 -20.35 -0.19
CA THR A 394 -34.60 -21.54 -0.57
C THR A 394 -34.35 -21.51 -2.07
N ALA A 395 -33.08 -21.52 -2.47
CA ALA A 395 -32.66 -21.56 -3.87
C ALA A 395 -31.60 -22.65 -4.03
N ILE A 396 -31.98 -23.77 -4.66
CA ILE A 396 -31.10 -24.95 -4.80
C ILE A 396 -29.85 -24.57 -5.60
N GLY A 397 -28.66 -24.84 -5.03
CA GLY A 397 -27.37 -24.52 -5.63
C GLY A 397 -26.81 -23.13 -5.30
N ALA A 398 -27.61 -22.23 -4.73
CA ALA A 398 -27.12 -20.93 -4.26
C ALA A 398 -26.42 -21.06 -2.89
N LYS A 399 -25.35 -20.29 -2.69
CA LYS A 399 -24.63 -20.22 -1.41
C LYS A 399 -24.59 -18.75 -0.95
N ALA A 400 -24.94 -18.48 0.30
CA ALA A 400 -24.91 -17.12 0.85
C ALA A 400 -23.90 -17.01 2.00
N GLY A 401 -23.09 -15.96 1.98
CA GLY A 401 -22.17 -15.60 3.07
C GLY A 401 -22.51 -14.24 3.64
N LEU A 402 -22.41 -14.09 4.97
CA LEU A 402 -22.62 -12.82 5.65
C LEU A 402 -21.30 -12.34 6.21
N LEU A 403 -20.93 -11.09 5.94
CA LEU A 403 -19.77 -10.49 6.60
C LEU A 403 -20.06 -10.44 8.10
N GLN A 404 -19.33 -11.27 8.85
CA GLN A 404 -19.13 -11.09 10.27
C GLN A 404 -18.50 -9.73 10.45
N ALA A 405 -19.00 -8.97 11.42
CA ALA A 405 -18.33 -7.73 11.79
C ALA A 405 -16.85 -8.05 12.06
N LEU A 406 -15.95 -7.36 11.35
CA LEU A 406 -14.53 -7.33 11.71
C LEU A 406 -14.39 -7.09 13.23
N PRO A 407 -13.33 -7.58 13.89
CA PRO A 407 -12.93 -7.00 15.16
C PRO A 407 -12.88 -5.49 14.94
N GLY A 408 -13.72 -4.75 15.67
CA GLY A 408 -14.04 -3.37 15.35
C GLY A 408 -12.81 -2.47 15.23
N PRO A 409 -12.93 -1.34 14.54
CA PRO A 409 -11.85 -0.34 14.47
C PRO A 409 -11.45 0.07 15.89
N LEU A 410 -10.17 0.46 16.05
CA LEU A 410 -9.64 1.16 17.23
C LEU A 410 -10.67 2.18 17.72
N SER A 411 -11.42 1.83 18.76
CA SER A 411 -12.53 2.63 19.26
C SER A 411 -12.25 3.02 20.68
N CYS A 412 -12.44 4.29 20.98
CA CYS A 412 -12.55 4.76 22.33
C CYS A 412 -14.01 4.86 22.71
N SER A 413 -14.30 4.69 23.99
CA SER A 413 -15.64 4.91 24.52
C SER A 413 -16.06 6.36 24.30
N ASN A 414 -17.35 6.64 24.47
CA ASN A 414 -17.85 8.01 24.53
C ASN A 414 -17.04 8.85 25.54
N ILE A 415 -16.81 10.11 25.16
CA ILE A 415 -16.07 11.08 25.96
C ILE A 415 -16.86 11.44 27.23
N GLU A 416 -16.19 11.37 28.38
CA GLU A 416 -16.67 11.82 29.68
C GLU A 416 -16.12 13.24 29.95
N TRP A 417 -16.97 14.26 29.75
CA TRP A 417 -16.62 15.67 29.96
C TRP A 417 -16.56 16.04 31.44
N ASN A 418 -15.62 16.92 31.80
CA ASN A 418 -15.38 17.41 33.16
C ASN A 418 -15.11 16.29 34.17
N MET A 419 -14.48 15.21 33.71
CA MET A 419 -14.25 14.01 34.50
C MET A 419 -12.79 13.61 34.41
N ASP A 420 -12.12 13.45 35.55
CA ASP A 420 -10.77 12.87 35.65
C ASP A 420 -10.86 11.42 36.15
N PHE A 421 -10.04 10.56 35.58
CA PHE A 421 -9.84 9.20 36.07
C PHE A 421 -8.66 9.21 37.04
N LEU A 422 -8.95 9.15 38.35
CA LEU A 422 -7.92 9.32 39.39
C LEU A 422 -6.91 8.17 39.37
N GLY A 423 -5.62 8.49 39.43
CA GLY A 423 -4.58 7.46 39.51
C GLY A 423 -3.25 7.92 38.93
N LYS A 424 -2.23 7.05 39.05
CA LYS A 424 -0.90 7.32 38.49
C LYS A 424 -0.96 7.27 36.97
N ASN A 425 -0.48 8.33 36.34
CA ASN A 425 -0.29 8.39 34.89
C ASN A 425 0.87 7.48 34.50
N ILE A 426 0.67 6.64 33.48
CA ILE A 426 1.71 5.76 32.94
C ILE A 426 2.58 6.46 31.90
N ALA A 427 2.02 7.43 31.19
CA ALA A 427 2.73 8.26 30.22
C ALA A 427 1.97 9.59 30.03
N GLN A 428 2.67 10.57 29.48
CA GLN A 428 2.10 11.84 29.03
C GLN A 428 2.46 12.06 27.56
N VAL A 429 1.49 12.49 26.76
CA VAL A 429 1.66 12.71 25.32
C VAL A 429 1.03 14.05 24.97
N SER A 430 1.73 14.88 24.19
CA SER A 430 1.17 16.13 23.68
C SER A 430 0.09 15.84 22.64
N ALA A 431 -1.07 16.47 22.77
CA ALA A 431 -2.23 16.24 21.92
C ALA A 431 -3.11 17.48 21.82
N GLY A 432 -3.34 17.96 20.60
CA GLY A 432 -4.12 19.17 20.34
C GLY A 432 -5.59 19.02 20.73
N GLN A 433 -6.15 17.82 20.63
CA GLN A 433 -7.55 17.53 20.95
C GLN A 433 -7.69 16.25 21.81
N PRO A 434 -8.77 16.10 22.61
CA PRO A 434 -9.02 14.89 23.39
C PRO A 434 -9.13 13.61 22.57
N ALA A 435 -9.55 13.69 21.30
CA ALA A 435 -9.68 12.54 20.39
C ALA A 435 -8.31 11.95 20.02
N ASP A 436 -7.25 12.78 19.96
CA ASP A 436 -5.89 12.36 19.60
C ASP A 436 -5.28 11.42 20.67
N CYS A 437 -5.78 11.48 21.91
CA CYS A 437 -5.35 10.61 23.00
C CYS A 437 -5.71 9.14 22.79
N CYS A 438 -6.76 8.87 22.00
CA CYS A 438 -7.22 7.52 21.73
C CYS A 438 -6.13 6.68 21.06
N ALA A 439 -5.56 7.22 19.97
CA ALA A 439 -4.47 6.57 19.22
C ALA A 439 -3.22 6.38 20.09
N ALA A 440 -2.83 7.42 20.85
CA ALA A 440 -1.68 7.35 21.75
C ALA A 440 -1.83 6.26 22.83
N CYS A 441 -3.03 6.10 23.39
CA CYS A 441 -3.33 5.04 24.34
C CYS A 441 -3.37 3.66 23.66
N HIS A 442 -3.87 3.55 22.43
CA HIS A 442 -3.84 2.30 21.67
C HIS A 442 -2.41 1.80 21.44
N SER A 443 -1.50 2.68 21.02
CA SER A 443 -0.08 2.36 20.82
C SER A 443 0.66 2.00 22.12
N ASN A 444 0.12 2.38 23.28
CA ASN A 444 0.70 2.01 24.56
C ASN A 444 0.10 0.68 25.07
N GLN A 445 0.91 -0.38 25.12
CA GLN A 445 0.46 -1.73 25.49
C GLN A 445 -0.27 -1.81 26.85
N VAL A 446 0.03 -0.93 27.81
CA VAL A 446 -0.53 -0.99 29.17
C VAL A 446 -1.66 0.02 29.37
N CYS A 447 -1.92 0.90 28.40
CA CYS A 447 -2.97 1.89 28.50
C CYS A 447 -4.35 1.30 28.18
N ASN A 448 -5.37 1.66 28.96
CA ASN A 448 -6.79 1.34 28.69
C ASN A 448 -7.71 2.54 28.88
N ALA A 449 -7.18 3.69 29.30
CA ALA A 449 -7.95 4.92 29.48
C ALA A 449 -7.03 6.13 29.44
N TYR A 450 -7.57 7.32 29.23
CA TYR A 450 -6.82 8.57 29.31
C TYR A 450 -7.67 9.69 29.91
N SER A 451 -6.97 10.72 30.40
CA SER A 451 -7.57 12.02 30.74
C SER A 451 -6.79 13.11 30.02
N TRP A 452 -7.47 14.01 29.33
CA TRP A 452 -6.89 15.11 28.58
C TRP A 452 -7.15 16.43 29.29
N LEU A 453 -6.11 17.26 29.41
CA LEU A 453 -6.21 18.61 29.96
C LEU A 453 -5.13 19.50 29.32
N GLY A 454 -5.55 20.66 28.79
CA GLY A 454 -4.63 21.71 28.37
C GLY A 454 -3.62 21.29 27.30
N GLY A 455 -4.02 20.43 26.36
CA GLY A 455 -3.16 19.96 25.28
C GLY A 455 -2.30 18.74 25.61
N VAL A 456 -2.53 18.08 26.75
CA VAL A 456 -1.76 16.90 27.18
C VAL A 456 -2.70 15.74 27.49
N CYS A 457 -2.40 14.57 26.92
CA CYS A 457 -3.00 13.28 27.27
C CYS A 457 -2.24 12.64 28.43
N TYR A 458 -2.93 12.43 29.53
CA TYR A 458 -2.46 11.63 30.66
C TYR A 458 -2.97 10.20 30.46
N LEU A 459 -2.09 9.32 29.97
CA LEU A 459 -2.42 7.91 29.72
C LEU A 459 -2.50 7.15 31.04
N LYS A 460 -3.48 6.25 31.15
CA LYS A 460 -3.80 5.51 32.38
C LYS A 460 -4.04 4.04 32.09
N ARG A 461 -3.79 3.21 33.10
CA ARG A 461 -3.97 1.76 33.00
C ARG A 461 -5.43 1.33 32.97
N ARG A 462 -6.35 2.12 33.53
CA ARG A 462 -7.78 1.81 33.61
C ARG A 462 -8.60 3.06 33.95
N ARG A 463 -9.92 2.97 33.78
CA ARG A 463 -10.87 3.91 34.40
C ARG A 463 -10.97 3.59 35.89
N ALA A 464 -10.21 4.31 36.69
CA ALA A 464 -10.26 4.21 38.15
C ALA A 464 -11.40 5.08 38.71
N VAL A 465 -11.42 5.28 40.03
CA VAL A 465 -12.36 6.18 40.71
C VAL A 465 -12.38 7.52 39.99
N THR A 466 -13.56 8.01 39.64
CA THR A 466 -13.70 9.24 38.87
C THR A 466 -13.88 10.45 39.79
N LYS A 467 -13.37 11.60 39.36
CA LYS A 467 -13.53 12.88 40.05
C LYS A 467 -13.98 13.96 39.07
N LEU A 468 -15.09 14.61 39.39
CA LEU A 468 -15.53 15.80 38.66
C LEU A 468 -14.44 16.88 38.74
N THR A 469 -13.88 17.21 37.58
CA THR A 469 -12.78 18.17 37.45
C THR A 469 -13.02 18.99 36.20
N SER A 470 -13.29 20.29 36.37
CA SER A 470 -13.62 21.18 35.26
C SER A 470 -12.46 21.26 34.26
N GLY A 471 -12.78 21.16 32.96
CA GLY A 471 -11.80 21.25 31.87
C GLY A 471 -11.05 19.96 31.55
N VAL A 472 -11.23 18.88 32.34
CA VAL A 472 -10.66 17.57 32.04
C VAL A 472 -11.63 16.75 31.18
N VAL A 473 -11.10 16.07 30.18
CA VAL A 473 -11.86 15.22 29.25
C VAL A 473 -11.30 13.81 29.28
N SER A 474 -12.09 12.80 29.65
CA SER A 474 -11.58 11.42 29.77
C SER A 474 -12.35 10.44 28.88
N ALA A 475 -11.68 9.37 28.45
CA ALA A 475 -12.33 8.25 27.75
C ALA A 475 -11.60 6.93 28.03
N ARG A 476 -12.32 5.82 27.87
CA ARG A 476 -11.77 4.46 27.85
C ARG A 476 -11.33 4.11 26.44
N VAL A 477 -10.42 3.14 26.34
CA VAL A 477 -9.84 2.69 25.07
C VAL A 477 -10.11 1.21 24.92
N ASP A 478 -10.90 0.85 23.90
CA ASP A 478 -11.42 -0.50 23.73
C ASP A 478 -10.35 -1.38 23.05
N LYS A 479 -9.73 -2.28 23.83
CA LYS A 479 -8.69 -3.21 23.35
C LYS A 479 -9.15 -4.68 23.36
N CYS A 480 -10.46 -4.87 23.28
CA CYS A 480 -11.07 -6.17 23.13
C CYS A 480 -11.95 -6.18 21.88
N SER A 481 -12.28 -7.37 21.39
CA SER A 481 -13.25 -7.53 20.32
C SER A 481 -14.60 -6.93 20.68
N ALA A 482 -15.42 -6.70 19.66
CA ALA A 482 -16.83 -6.43 19.88
C ALA A 482 -17.44 -7.50 20.81
N LEU A 483 -18.33 -7.06 21.69
CA LEU A 483 -19.02 -7.95 22.61
C LEU A 483 -19.92 -8.92 21.84
N GLU A 484 -19.72 -10.21 22.08
CA GLU A 484 -20.63 -11.26 21.67
C GLU A 484 -21.76 -11.35 22.71
N SER A 485 -22.90 -10.72 22.40
CA SER A 485 -24.11 -10.82 23.22
C SER A 485 -24.69 -12.22 23.21
N GLU A 486 -25.21 -12.66 24.35
CA GLU A 486 -25.82 -13.97 24.56
C GLU A 486 -24.87 -15.15 24.30
N VAL A 487 -23.57 -14.92 24.47
CA VAL A 487 -22.53 -15.93 24.25
C VAL A 487 -21.71 -16.11 25.51
N TYR A 488 -21.57 -17.37 25.94
CA TYR A 488 -20.68 -17.79 27.00
C TYR A 488 -19.48 -18.55 26.41
N TYR A 489 -18.26 -18.19 26.83
CA TYR A 489 -17.05 -18.95 26.50
C TYR A 489 -16.86 -20.05 27.55
N VAL A 490 -16.85 -21.30 27.10
CA VAL A 490 -16.79 -22.47 27.97
C VAL A 490 -15.33 -22.77 28.36
N GLY A 491 -15.08 -22.91 29.66
CA GLY A 491 -13.79 -23.30 30.23
C GLY A 491 -12.75 -22.18 30.22
N ASN A 492 -11.48 -22.59 30.40
CA ASN A 492 -10.28 -21.74 30.43
C ASN A 492 -10.29 -20.65 31.52
N ASP A 493 -11.06 -20.86 32.59
CA ASP A 493 -11.23 -19.90 33.67
C ASP A 493 -9.93 -19.65 34.45
N LEU A 494 -9.58 -18.37 34.61
CA LEU A 494 -8.44 -17.91 35.40
C LEU A 494 -8.90 -17.39 36.76
N SER A 495 -9.91 -16.53 36.77
CA SER A 495 -10.42 -15.89 37.99
C SER A 495 -11.72 -15.15 37.73
N ASP A 496 -12.48 -14.90 38.80
CA ASP A 496 -13.74 -14.15 38.75
C ASP A 496 -13.58 -12.81 39.48
N VAL A 497 -13.91 -11.71 38.79
CA VAL A 497 -13.75 -10.35 39.33
C VAL A 497 -15.08 -9.60 39.28
N LYS A 498 -15.52 -9.03 40.40
CA LYS A 498 -16.69 -8.13 40.41
C LYS A 498 -16.36 -6.82 39.72
N ALA A 499 -17.02 -6.55 38.61
CA ALA A 499 -16.86 -5.32 37.85
C ALA A 499 -18.01 -5.13 36.83
N ASP A 500 -18.16 -3.90 36.36
CA ASP A 500 -19.06 -3.59 35.27
C ASP A 500 -18.53 -4.20 33.96
N LEU A 501 -19.45 -4.52 33.04
CA LEU A 501 -19.13 -5.12 31.74
C LEU A 501 -18.04 -4.33 30.99
N ALA A 502 -18.12 -3.01 31.07
CA ALA A 502 -17.20 -2.10 30.38
C ALA A 502 -15.76 -2.14 30.94
N ASP A 503 -15.55 -2.69 32.13
CA ASP A 503 -14.22 -2.75 32.76
C ASP A 503 -13.57 -4.13 32.64
N CYS A 504 -14.33 -5.16 32.26
CA CYS A 504 -13.81 -6.53 32.13
C CYS A 504 -12.62 -6.63 31.17
N CYS A 505 -12.64 -5.88 30.07
CA CYS A 505 -11.55 -5.88 29.11
C CYS A 505 -10.24 -5.41 29.75
N ALA A 506 -10.28 -4.26 30.42
CA ALA A 506 -9.09 -3.71 31.08
C ALA A 506 -8.59 -4.63 32.20
N ILE A 507 -9.50 -5.21 32.98
CA ILE A 507 -9.16 -6.16 34.05
C ILE A 507 -8.51 -7.42 33.49
N CYS A 508 -9.04 -7.97 32.40
CA CYS A 508 -8.42 -9.10 31.72
C CYS A 508 -7.01 -8.75 31.24
N ARG A 509 -6.80 -7.59 30.59
CA ARG A 509 -5.48 -7.15 30.12
C ARG A 509 -4.45 -6.92 31.23
N GLU A 510 -4.91 -6.58 32.44
CA GLU A 510 -4.03 -6.50 33.62
C GLU A 510 -3.74 -7.87 34.25
N THR A 511 -4.55 -8.88 33.95
CA THR A 511 -4.43 -10.23 34.51
C THR A 511 -3.50 -11.07 33.64
N SER A 512 -2.39 -11.51 34.23
CA SER A 512 -1.39 -12.32 33.53
C SER A 512 -2.03 -13.58 32.93
N GLY A 513 -1.81 -13.80 31.64
CA GLY A 513 -2.31 -14.95 30.91
C GLY A 513 -3.78 -14.86 30.48
N CYS A 514 -4.50 -13.76 30.73
CA CYS A 514 -5.88 -13.59 30.30
C CYS A 514 -5.97 -13.14 28.83
N GLY A 515 -6.69 -13.89 28.02
CA GLY A 515 -6.92 -13.64 26.60
C GLY A 515 -8.40 -13.47 26.23
N ALA A 516 -9.32 -13.71 27.16
CA ALA A 516 -10.76 -13.54 26.95
C ALA A 516 -11.51 -13.31 28.27
N PHE A 517 -12.73 -12.82 28.20
CA PHE A 517 -13.64 -12.81 29.35
C PHE A 517 -15.07 -13.15 28.94
N SER A 518 -15.84 -13.65 29.90
CA SER A 518 -17.30 -13.68 29.85
C SER A 518 -17.84 -12.86 31.01
N TRP A 519 -18.88 -12.08 30.82
CA TRP A 519 -19.49 -11.27 31.87
C TRP A 519 -20.95 -11.63 32.05
N ALA A 520 -21.36 -11.81 33.30
CA ALA A 520 -22.75 -11.96 33.69
C ALA A 520 -22.98 -11.43 35.10
N SER A 521 -24.10 -10.76 35.31
CA SER A 521 -24.58 -10.34 36.64
C SER A 521 -23.54 -9.59 37.49
N GLY A 522 -22.74 -8.70 36.86
CA GLY A 522 -21.73 -7.88 37.55
C GLY A 522 -20.41 -8.59 37.86
N VAL A 523 -20.16 -9.74 37.23
CA VAL A 523 -18.93 -10.51 37.40
C VAL A 523 -18.27 -10.75 36.03
N CYS A 524 -16.99 -10.40 35.92
CA CYS A 524 -16.11 -10.75 34.80
C CYS A 524 -15.42 -12.08 35.12
N TYR A 525 -15.79 -13.12 34.39
CA TYR A 525 -15.14 -14.43 34.39
C TYR A 525 -13.96 -14.36 33.41
N LEU A 526 -12.76 -14.17 33.93
CA LEU A 526 -11.54 -13.99 33.16
C LEU A 526 -11.02 -15.35 32.68
N LYS A 527 -10.56 -15.41 31.43
CA LYS A 527 -10.20 -16.66 30.76
C LYS A 527 -8.87 -16.54 30.02
N SER A 528 -8.12 -17.63 29.96
CA SER A 528 -6.81 -17.63 29.31
C SER A 528 -6.89 -17.49 27.79
N TYR A 529 -7.92 -18.05 27.15
CA TYR A 529 -8.21 -17.89 25.73
C TYR A 529 -9.68 -18.21 25.43
N LYS A 530 -10.17 -17.82 24.24
CA LYS A 530 -11.52 -18.14 23.76
C LYS A 530 -11.69 -19.64 23.60
N GLY A 531 -12.48 -20.25 24.48
CA GLY A 531 -12.90 -21.65 24.37
C GLY A 531 -14.07 -21.84 23.41
N ALA A 532 -14.69 -23.03 23.48
CA ALA A 532 -15.93 -23.30 22.76
C ALA A 532 -17.04 -22.33 23.20
N THR A 533 -17.90 -21.93 22.26
CA THR A 533 -18.99 -20.98 22.54
C THR A 533 -20.30 -21.72 22.81
N ARG A 534 -21.05 -21.28 23.82
CA ARG A 534 -22.42 -21.73 24.10
C ARG A 534 -23.37 -20.53 24.11
N ALA A 535 -24.51 -20.65 23.43
CA ALA A 535 -25.57 -19.65 23.51
C ALA A 535 -26.14 -19.60 24.94
N ASN A 536 -26.11 -18.41 25.56
CA ASN A 536 -26.65 -18.16 26.90
C ASN A 536 -27.00 -16.67 27.05
N ALA A 537 -28.30 -16.37 27.18
CA ALA A 537 -28.84 -15.02 27.19
C ALA A 537 -28.32 -14.12 28.34
N THR A 538 -27.73 -14.68 29.40
CA THR A 538 -27.21 -13.89 30.53
C THR A 538 -25.77 -13.41 30.34
N PHE A 539 -25.05 -13.94 29.35
CA PHE A 539 -23.62 -13.68 29.18
C PHE A 539 -23.32 -12.75 28.00
N ASN A 540 -22.33 -11.89 28.19
CA ASN A 540 -21.67 -11.15 27.13
C ASN A 540 -20.17 -11.46 27.17
N SER A 541 -19.57 -11.84 26.06
CA SER A 541 -18.16 -12.27 26.03
C SER A 541 -17.34 -11.51 25.00
N ALA A 542 -16.04 -11.36 25.23
CA ALA A 542 -15.10 -10.77 24.26
C ALA A 542 -13.68 -11.32 24.45
N VAL A 543 -12.87 -11.21 23.39
CA VAL A 543 -11.44 -11.56 23.40
C VAL A 543 -10.57 -10.32 23.52
N VAL A 544 -9.43 -10.44 24.19
CA VAL A 544 -8.41 -9.39 24.23
C VAL A 544 -7.68 -9.36 22.89
N ILE A 545 -7.41 -8.15 22.38
CA ILE A 545 -6.67 -7.91 21.12
C ILE A 545 -5.25 -7.41 21.42
#